data_AF-A0A3C0TCY6-F1
#
_entry.id   AF-A0A3C0TCY6-F1
#
_cell.length_a   1.000
_cell.length_b   1.000
_cell.length_c   1.000
_cell.angle_alpha   90.00
_cell.angle_beta   90.00
_cell.angle_gamma   90.00
#
_symmetry.space_group_name_H-M   'P 1'
#
loop_
_entity.id
_entity.type
_entity.pdbx_description
1 polymer ?
#
loop_
_entity_poly.entity_id
_entity_poly.type
_entity_poly.pdbx_seq_one_letter_code
_entity_poly.pdbx_strand_id
1 'polypeptide(L)'
;ALRDLRLDLFASLERKPASFYDNVAVGRVMTRVTNDVENLFALLTGFGMLAGEFVPFFLALFLMLHISAELTGIVLIVLPIAAFATYLFRRAMSRIFRLIRDSVSALNQYMQEDLSGIDIVQLSGREEMNIEQYRELNQENRKQEYRAI
;
A
#
# COMPACT_ATOMS: atom_id res chain seq x y z
N ALA A 1 7.22 -19.29 15.28
CA ALA A 1 5.96 -18.54 15.21
C ALA A 1 5.34 -18.58 13.81
N LEU A 2 5.83 -17.79 12.83
CA LEU A 2 5.23 -17.74 11.48
C LEU A 2 5.20 -19.10 10.75
N ARG A 3 6.33 -19.83 10.78
CA ARG A 3 6.43 -21.17 10.20
C ARG A 3 5.42 -22.13 10.83
N ASP A 4 5.30 -22.09 12.15
CA ASP A 4 4.45 -23.03 12.90
C ASP A 4 2.97 -22.75 12.60
N LEU A 5 2.57 -21.47 12.52
CA LEU A 5 1.22 -21.07 12.08
C LEU A 5 0.89 -21.55 10.66
N ARG A 6 1.85 -21.48 9.73
CA ARG A 6 1.68 -22.01 8.37
C ARG A 6 1.52 -23.53 8.37
N LEU A 7 2.29 -24.25 9.20
CA LEU A 7 2.20 -25.71 9.32
C LEU A 7 0.86 -26.15 9.94
N ASP A 8 0.39 -25.46 10.98
CA ASP A 8 -0.91 -25.75 11.61
C ASP A 8 -2.07 -25.54 10.64
N LEU A 9 -2.05 -24.44 9.87
CA LEU A 9 -3.05 -24.18 8.83
C LEU A 9 -2.99 -25.21 7.71
N PHE A 10 -1.79 -25.61 7.29
CA PHE A 10 -1.61 -26.64 6.28
C PHE A 10 -2.17 -27.99 6.75
N ALA A 11 -1.84 -28.42 7.97
CA ALA A 11 -2.36 -29.64 8.58
C ALA A 11 -3.90 -29.60 8.75
N SER A 12 -4.47 -28.42 9.03
CA SER A 12 -5.93 -28.26 9.09
C SER A 12 -6.58 -28.37 7.71
N LEU A 13 -5.89 -27.96 6.64
CA LEU A 13 -6.40 -28.04 5.27
C LEU A 13 -6.37 -29.48 4.77
N GLU A 14 -5.30 -30.23 5.02
CA GLU A 14 -5.20 -31.65 4.62
C GLU A 14 -6.34 -32.52 5.17
N ARG A 15 -6.95 -32.13 6.29
CA ARG A 15 -8.08 -32.84 6.91
C ARG A 15 -9.45 -32.44 6.36
N LYS A 16 -9.53 -31.51 5.41
CA LYS A 16 -10.80 -31.09 4.80
C LYS A 16 -11.29 -32.13 3.79
N PRO A 17 -12.62 -32.37 3.71
CA PRO A 17 -13.19 -33.28 2.72
C PRO A 17 -13.00 -32.71 1.30
N ALA A 18 -12.96 -33.58 0.29
CA ALA A 18 -12.80 -33.19 -1.12
C ALA A 18 -13.84 -32.14 -1.58
N SER A 19 -15.07 -32.22 -1.05
CA SER A 19 -16.16 -31.27 -1.35
C SER A 19 -15.84 -29.81 -0.99
N PHE A 20 -14.89 -29.58 -0.08
CA PHE A 20 -14.37 -28.24 0.21
C PHE A 20 -13.61 -27.64 -0.98
N TYR A 21 -12.82 -28.48 -1.68
CA TYR A 21 -12.00 -28.06 -2.80
C TYR A 21 -12.78 -27.98 -4.12
N ASP A 22 -13.93 -28.66 -4.22
CA ASP A 22 -14.87 -28.48 -5.32
C ASP A 22 -15.47 -27.06 -5.36
N ASN A 23 -15.56 -26.41 -4.19
CA ASN A 23 -16.13 -25.07 -4.04
C ASN A 23 -15.07 -23.97 -3.85
N VAL A 24 -13.80 -24.33 -3.65
CA VAL A 24 -12.70 -23.39 -3.39
C VAL A 24 -11.47 -23.75 -4.20
N ALA A 25 -11.09 -22.85 -5.11
CA ALA A 25 -9.87 -23.03 -5.91
C ALA A 25 -8.62 -23.19 -5.02
N VAL A 26 -7.85 -24.26 -5.26
CA VAL A 26 -6.62 -24.59 -4.49
C VAL A 26 -5.64 -23.43 -4.48
N GLY A 27 -5.48 -22.70 -5.60
CA GLY A 27 -4.63 -21.52 -5.66
C GLY A 27 -5.03 -20.43 -4.67
N ARG A 28 -6.34 -20.20 -4.48
CA ARG A 28 -6.86 -19.25 -3.49
C ARG A 28 -6.50 -19.67 -2.07
N VAL A 29 -6.58 -20.96 -1.76
CA VAL A 29 -6.18 -21.49 -0.44
C VAL A 29 -4.70 -21.22 -0.20
N MET A 30 -3.85 -21.54 -1.17
CA MET A 30 -2.40 -21.32 -1.06
C MET A 30 -2.05 -19.84 -0.86
N THR A 31 -2.64 -18.94 -1.63
CA THR A 31 -2.41 -17.49 -1.48
C THR A 31 -2.78 -16.98 -0.09
N ARG A 32 -3.85 -17.50 0.53
CA ARG A 32 -4.24 -17.10 1.90
C ARG A 32 -3.27 -17.65 2.96
N VAL A 33 -2.84 -18.91 2.82
CA VAL A 33 -1.87 -19.51 3.75
C VAL A 33 -0.50 -18.83 3.66
N THR A 34 -0.10 -18.35 2.48
CA THR A 34 1.17 -17.63 2.34
C THR A 34 1.02 -16.17 2.73
N ASN A 35 0.16 -15.43 2.04
CA ASN A 35 0.12 -13.97 2.09
C ASN A 35 -0.69 -13.44 3.28
N ASP A 36 -1.89 -13.97 3.55
CA ASP A 36 -2.70 -13.47 4.65
C ASP A 36 -2.01 -13.74 6.00
N VAL A 37 -1.39 -14.92 6.14
CA VAL A 37 -0.65 -15.31 7.35
C VAL A 37 0.60 -14.44 7.55
N GLU A 38 1.30 -14.11 6.48
CA GLU A 38 2.45 -13.19 6.54
C GLU A 38 2.02 -11.78 6.92
N ASN A 39 0.95 -11.27 6.32
CA ASN A 39 0.37 -9.98 6.66
C ASN A 39 -0.08 -9.95 8.13
N LEU A 40 -0.73 -11.01 8.62
CA LEU A 40 -1.15 -11.12 10.01
C LEU A 40 0.05 -11.11 10.96
N PHE A 41 1.11 -11.84 10.63
CA PHE A 41 2.33 -11.83 11.41
C PHE A 41 3.02 -10.45 11.42
N ALA A 42 3.05 -9.77 10.27
CA ALA A 42 3.57 -8.40 10.17
C ALA A 42 2.76 -7.42 11.03
N LEU A 43 1.42 -7.53 11.03
CA LEU A 43 0.54 -6.73 11.88
C LEU A 43 0.79 -6.98 13.37
N LEU A 44 0.91 -8.24 13.78
CA LEU A 44 1.19 -8.60 15.18
C LEU A 44 2.58 -8.10 15.62
N THR A 45 3.57 -8.22 14.75
CA THR A 45 4.93 -7.70 15.00
C THR A 45 4.92 -6.18 15.14
N GLY A 46 4.24 -5.48 14.23
CA GLY A 46 4.07 -4.03 14.29
C GLY A 46 3.33 -3.57 15.54
N PHE A 47 2.27 -4.28 15.94
CA PHE A 47 1.56 -4.01 17.19
C PHE A 47 2.47 -4.20 18.41
N GLY A 48 3.28 -5.27 18.42
CA GLY A 48 4.26 -5.51 19.49
C GLY A 48 5.30 -4.39 19.58
N MET A 49 5.80 -3.88 18.45
CA MET A 49 6.69 -2.72 18.42
C MET A 49 6.02 -1.47 19.00
N LEU A 50 4.80 -1.16 18.57
CA LEU A 50 4.03 -0.02 19.10
C LEU A 50 3.74 -0.16 20.60
N ALA A 51 3.43 -1.38 21.05
CA ALA A 51 3.23 -1.66 22.47
C ALA A 51 4.51 -1.41 23.29
N GLY A 52 5.68 -1.72 22.70
CA GLY A 52 6.98 -1.47 23.30
C GLY A 52 7.29 0.01 23.53
N GLU A 53 6.72 0.91 22.72
CA GLU A 53 6.96 2.36 22.81
C GLU A 53 6.21 3.04 23.98
N PHE A 54 5.22 2.39 24.59
CA PHE A 54 4.49 2.98 25.72
C PHE A 54 5.39 3.21 26.95
N VAL A 55 6.25 2.25 27.27
CA VAL A 55 7.13 2.36 28.45
C VAL A 55 8.14 3.51 28.29
N PRO A 56 8.92 3.60 27.19
CA PRO A 56 9.77 4.75 26.92
C PRO A 56 9.01 6.07 26.89
N PHE A 57 7.83 6.11 26.27
CA PHE A 57 7.02 7.31 26.17
C PHE A 57 6.61 7.86 27.54
N PHE A 58 6.01 7.02 28.39
CA PHE A 58 5.57 7.46 29.72
C PHE A 58 6.75 7.76 30.65
N LEU A 59 7.84 7.00 30.55
CA LEU A 59 9.07 7.29 31.31
C LEU A 59 9.64 8.66 30.93
N ALA A 60 9.77 8.94 29.63
CA ALA A 60 10.25 10.23 29.15
C ALA A 60 9.33 11.38 29.58
N LEU A 61 8.01 11.21 29.45
CA LEU A 61 7.03 12.20 29.88
C LEU A 61 7.12 12.50 31.38
N PHE A 62 7.24 11.47 32.22
CA PHE A 62 7.41 11.63 33.65
C PHE A 62 8.69 12.40 34.00
N LEU A 63 9.82 12.04 33.38
CA LEU A 63 11.09 12.73 33.58
C LEU A 63 11.02 14.20 33.14
N MET A 64 10.42 14.47 31.99
CA MET A 64 10.24 15.84 31.47
C MET A 64 9.40 16.69 32.42
N LEU A 65 8.26 16.16 32.90
CA LEU A 65 7.40 16.85 33.87
C LEU A 65 8.12 17.11 35.20
N HIS A 66 8.97 16.18 35.64
CA HIS A 66 9.75 16.36 36.87
C HIS A 66 10.82 17.44 36.73
N ILE A 67 11.45 17.57 35.56
CA ILE A 67 12.46 18.59 35.29
C ILE A 67 11.81 19.97 35.11
N SER A 68 10.81 20.09 34.24
CA SER A 68 10.08 21.34 34.02
C SER A 68 8.72 21.08 33.36
N ALA A 69 7.65 21.31 34.13
CA ALA A 69 6.30 21.23 33.61
C ALA A 69 6.00 22.30 32.54
N GLU A 70 6.62 23.48 32.63
CA GLU A 70 6.41 24.58 31.68
C GLU A 70 6.98 24.24 30.29
N LEU A 71 8.25 23.81 30.22
CA LEU A 71 8.88 23.37 28.96
C LEU A 71 8.15 22.16 28.36
N THR A 72 7.75 21.20 29.20
CA THR A 72 6.98 20.03 28.75
C THR A 72 5.64 20.44 28.13
N GLY A 73 4.93 21.39 28.74
CA GLY A 73 3.68 21.93 28.20
C GLY A 73 3.85 22.55 26.82
N ILE A 74 4.93 23.31 26.59
CA ILE A 74 5.24 23.89 25.28
C ILE A 74 5.44 22.77 24.24
N VAL A 75 6.23 21.74 24.55
CA VAL A 75 6.47 20.60 23.63
C VAL A 75 5.16 19.86 23.33
N LEU A 76 4.33 19.62 24.34
CA LEU A 76 3.03 18.96 24.16
C LEU A 76 2.08 19.75 23.26
N ILE A 77 2.16 21.09 23.23
CA ILE A 77 1.37 21.95 22.32
C ILE A 77 1.93 21.91 20.88
N VAL A 78 3.23 21.72 20.70
CA VAL A 78 3.83 21.59 19.36
C VAL A 78 3.36 20.29 18.69
N LEU A 79 3.13 19.21 19.44
CA LEU A 79 2.64 17.92 18.91
C LEU A 79 1.33 18.02 18.10
N PRO A 80 0.21 18.58 18.61
CA PRO A 80 -1.02 18.72 17.84
C PRO A 80 -0.87 19.65 16.63
N ILE A 81 -0.02 20.69 16.71
CA ILE A 81 0.26 21.58 15.58
C ILE A 81 0.98 20.79 14.47
N ALA A 82 2.01 20.02 14.83
CA ALA A 82 2.72 19.16 13.90
C ALA A 82 1.77 18.09 13.31
N ALA A 83 0.96 17.44 14.15
CA ALA A 83 -0.02 16.45 13.71
C ALA A 83 -1.05 17.04 12.73
N PHE A 84 -1.51 18.27 12.98
CA PHE A 84 -2.42 18.97 12.08
C PHE A 84 -1.75 19.33 10.74
N ALA A 85 -0.51 19.83 10.77
CA ALA A 85 0.27 20.08 9.56
C ALA A 85 0.49 18.79 8.75
N THR A 86 0.87 17.69 9.41
CA THR A 86 1.01 16.37 8.79
C THR A 86 -0.32 15.89 8.20
N TYR A 87 -1.45 16.11 8.88
CA TYR A 87 -2.77 15.74 8.37
C TYR A 87 -3.13 16.51 7.09
N LEU A 88 -2.91 17.82 7.07
CA LEU A 88 -3.12 18.65 5.88
C LEU A 88 -2.22 18.20 4.72
N PHE A 89 -0.93 17.97 4.99
CA PHE A 89 0.02 17.46 4.02
C PHE A 89 -0.44 16.11 3.46
N ARG A 90 -0.81 15.16 4.32
CA ARG A 90 -1.32 13.85 3.93
C ARG A 90 -2.55 13.96 3.03
N ARG A 91 -3.48 14.87 3.36
CA ARG A 91 -4.71 15.07 2.56
C ARG A 91 -4.41 15.64 1.18
N ALA A 92 -3.51 16.61 1.07
CA ALA A 92 -3.08 17.18 -0.19
C ALA A 92 -2.36 16.11 -1.05
N MET A 93 -1.37 15.44 -0.46
CA MET A 93 -0.57 14.43 -1.12
C MET A 93 -1.40 13.24 -1.60
N SER A 94 -2.39 12.81 -0.81
CA SER A 94 -3.32 11.74 -1.20
C SER A 94 -4.12 12.07 -2.46
N ARG A 95 -4.44 13.35 -2.72
CA ARG A 95 -5.13 13.75 -3.97
C ARG A 95 -4.18 13.64 -5.17
N ILE A 96 -2.95 14.13 -5.02
CA ILE A 96 -1.95 14.12 -6.09
C ILE A 96 -1.61 12.68 -6.48
N PHE A 97 -1.37 11.80 -5.50
CA PHE A 97 -1.11 10.38 -5.77
C PHE A 97 -2.29 9.63 -6.41
N ARG A 98 -3.54 10.11 -6.24
CA ARG A 98 -4.66 9.56 -7.00
C ARG A 98 -4.58 9.95 -8.47
N LEU A 99 -4.32 11.22 -8.77
CA LEU A 99 -4.17 11.69 -10.15
C LEU A 99 -3.03 10.98 -10.90
N ILE A 100 -1.86 10.81 -10.25
CA ILE A 100 -0.75 10.05 -10.84
C ILE A 100 -1.18 8.61 -11.13
N ARG A 101 -1.82 7.94 -10.16
CA ARG A 101 -2.27 6.55 -10.32
C ARG A 101 -3.30 6.39 -11.43
N ASP A 102 -4.24 7.32 -11.55
CA ASP A 102 -5.25 7.32 -12.60
C ASP A 102 -4.59 7.49 -13.97
N SER A 103 -3.60 8.39 -14.08
CA SER A 103 -2.85 8.60 -15.32
C SER A 103 -1.98 7.39 -15.72
N VAL A 104 -1.28 6.76 -14.77
CA VAL A 104 -0.54 5.51 -15.03
C VAL A 104 -1.49 4.38 -15.44
N SER A 105 -2.69 4.33 -14.83
CA SER A 105 -3.69 3.32 -15.20
C SER A 105 -4.20 3.52 -16.63
N ALA A 106 -4.42 4.77 -17.05
CA ALA A 106 -4.80 5.08 -18.43
C ALA A 106 -3.71 4.69 -19.44
N LEU A 107 -2.44 4.96 -19.14
CA LEU A 107 -1.30 4.51 -19.96
C LEU A 107 -1.25 2.98 -20.08
N ASN A 108 -1.36 2.27 -18.96
CA ASN A 108 -1.35 0.81 -18.96
C ASN A 108 -2.53 0.22 -19.72
N GLN A 109 -3.72 0.81 -19.58
CA GLN A 109 -4.91 0.38 -20.30
C GLN A 109 -4.73 0.56 -21.81
N TYR A 110 -4.26 1.72 -22.25
CA TYR A 110 -3.97 2.00 -23.66
C TYR A 110 -2.95 1.00 -24.22
N MET A 111 -1.84 0.80 -23.50
CA MET A 111 -0.80 -0.15 -23.92
C MET A 111 -1.33 -1.59 -23.98
N GLN A 112 -2.19 -1.98 -23.03
CA GLN A 112 -2.78 -3.32 -23.02
C GLN A 112 -3.74 -3.53 -24.20
N GLU A 113 -4.55 -2.53 -24.56
CA GLU A 113 -5.45 -2.59 -25.71
C GLU A 113 -4.66 -2.71 -27.02
N ASP A 114 -3.63 -1.87 -27.20
CA ASP A 114 -2.76 -1.89 -28.37
C ASP A 114 -2.02 -3.23 -28.52
N LEU A 115 -1.45 -3.76 -27.43
CA LEU A 115 -0.75 -5.03 -27.46
C LEU A 115 -1.70 -6.22 -27.67
N SER A 116 -2.90 -6.19 -27.09
CA SER A 116 -3.90 -7.25 -27.28
C SER A 116 -4.46 -7.25 -28.71
N GLY A 117 -4.50 -6.08 -29.36
CA GLY A 117 -4.97 -5.88 -30.73
C GLY A 117 -3.86 -5.67 -31.76
N ILE A 118 -2.62 -6.08 -31.47
CA ILE A 118 -1.45 -5.69 -32.27
C ILE A 118 -1.56 -6.07 -33.75
N ASP A 119 -2.17 -7.22 -34.05
CA ASP A 119 -2.41 -7.67 -35.43
C ASP A 119 -3.32 -6.70 -36.18
N ILE A 120 -4.33 -6.14 -35.51
CA ILE A 120 -5.26 -5.16 -36.10
C ILE A 120 -4.54 -3.83 -36.34
N VAL A 121 -3.70 -3.41 -35.41
CA VAL A 121 -2.89 -2.19 -35.54
C VAL A 121 -1.95 -2.29 -36.74
N GLN A 122 -1.25 -3.41 -36.90
CA GLN A 122 -0.33 -3.68 -38.02
C GLN A 122 -1.07 -3.80 -39.35
N LEU A 123 -2.17 -4.56 -39.40
CA LEU A 123 -3.00 -4.69 -40.61
C LEU A 123 -3.58 -3.34 -41.07
N SER A 124 -3.82 -2.44 -40.12
CA SER A 124 -4.31 -1.09 -40.39
C SER A 124 -3.20 -0.08 -40.72
N GLY A 125 -1.92 -0.45 -40.57
CA GLY A 125 -0.76 0.44 -40.73
C GLY A 125 -0.78 1.64 -39.77
N ARG A 126 -1.27 1.43 -38.54
CA ARG A 126 -1.52 2.52 -37.56
C ARG A 126 -0.45 2.63 -36.47
N GLU A 127 0.66 1.90 -36.56
CA GLU A 127 1.67 1.82 -35.50
C GLU A 127 2.19 3.21 -35.07
N GLU A 128 2.57 4.07 -36.02
CA GLU A 128 3.09 5.41 -35.73
C GLU A 128 2.04 6.30 -35.06
N MET A 129 0.78 6.21 -35.48
CA MET A 129 -0.30 7.01 -34.89
C MET A 129 -0.58 6.57 -33.45
N ASN A 130 -0.58 5.27 -33.20
CA ASN A 130 -0.77 4.71 -31.87
C ASN A 130 0.40 5.06 -30.93
N ILE A 131 1.64 5.06 -31.44
CA ILE A 131 2.82 5.53 -30.70
C ILE A 131 2.68 7.02 -30.36
N GLU A 132 2.18 7.85 -31.27
CA GLU A 132 1.98 9.28 -30.99
C GLU A 132 0.91 9.50 -29.92
N GLN A 133 -0.21 8.78 -29.98
CA GLN A 133 -1.24 8.81 -28.93
C GLN A 133 -0.70 8.36 -27.57
N TYR A 134 0.14 7.32 -27.53
CA TYR A 134 0.83 6.91 -26.31
C TYR A 134 1.77 8.02 -25.79
N ARG A 135 2.50 8.73 -26.67
CA ARG A 135 3.36 9.84 -26.27
C ARG A 135 2.56 10.98 -25.66
N GLU A 136 1.40 11.33 -26.20
CA GLU A 136 0.51 12.35 -25.64
C GLU A 136 0.03 11.97 -24.23
N LEU A 137 -0.44 10.73 -24.05
CA LEU A 137 -0.83 10.21 -22.73
C LEU A 137 0.34 10.22 -21.74
N ASN A 138 1.55 9.91 -22.20
CA ASN A 138 2.75 9.89 -21.39
C ASN A 138 3.19 11.31 -20.98
N GLN A 139 2.99 12.30 -21.85
CA GLN A 139 3.23 13.70 -21.50
C GLN A 139 2.27 14.18 -20.41
N GLU A 140 0.99 13.82 -20.47
CA GLU A 140 0.03 14.13 -19.42
C GLU A 140 0.41 13.43 -18.10
N ASN A 141 0.89 12.18 -18.16
CA ASN A 141 1.42 11.48 -16.99
C ASN A 141 2.59 12.22 -16.34
N ARG A 142 3.61 12.57 -17.13
CA ARG A 142 4.76 13.35 -16.65
C ARG A 142 4.34 14.68 -16.02
N LYS A 143 3.33 15.35 -16.58
CA LYS A 143 2.78 16.59 -16.02
C LYS A 143 2.13 16.37 -14.66
N GLN A 144 1.42 15.26 -14.45
CA GLN A 144 0.87 14.91 -13.13
C GLN A 144 1.98 14.57 -12.12
N GLU A 145 3.06 13.91 -12.57
CA GLU A 145 4.23 13.65 -11.72
C GLU A 145 4.94 14.95 -11.30
N TYR A 146 5.14 15.90 -12.22
CA TYR A 146 5.75 17.19 -11.88
C TYR A 146 4.91 18.02 -10.89
N ARG A 147 3.60 17.82 -10.82
CA ARG A 147 2.74 18.47 -9.81
C ARG A 147 2.94 17.89 -8.40
N ALA A 148 3.62 16.76 -8.27
CA ALA A 148 3.90 16.09 -7.01
C ALA A 148 5.24 16.50 -6.38
N ILE A 149 6.14 17.11 -7.17
CA ILE A 149 7.48 17.58 -6.77
C ILE A 149 7.40 19.06 -6.43
#